data_AF-A0A973UV10-F1
#
_entry.id   AF-A0A973UV10-F1
#
_cell.length_a   1.000
_cell.length_b   1.000
_cell.length_c   1.000
_cell.angle_alpha   90.00
_cell.angle_beta   90.00
_cell.angle_gamma   90.00
#
_symmetry.space_group_name_H-M   'P 1'
#
loop_
_entity.id
_entity.type
_entity.pdbx_description
1 polymer ?
#
loop_
_entity_poly.entity_id
_entity_poly.type
_entity_poly.pdbx_seq_one_letter_code
_entity_poly.pdbx_strand_id
1 'polypeptide(L)'
;MNRDDYLADLGISADDPDAVALLIEAATENGDLDLLRQLADAGSKDATDQLVELAEELGDLDELRRLAAGGNRDAADILVELGELPESEH
;
A
#
# COMPACT_ATOMS: atom_id res chain seq x y z
N MET A 1 -25.77 4.13 -14.71
CA MET A 1 -25.18 3.36 -13.59
C MET A 1 -23.72 3.73 -13.55
N ASN A 2 -23.36 4.63 -12.63
CA ASN A 2 -21.96 5.03 -12.41
C ASN A 2 -21.36 4.12 -11.34
N ARG A 3 -20.07 3.83 -11.50
CA ARG A 3 -19.28 2.99 -10.60
C ARG A 3 -19.22 3.57 -9.18
N ASP A 4 -19.42 4.89 -9.06
CA ASP A 4 -19.48 5.63 -7.80
C ASP A 4 -20.75 5.34 -6.97
N ASP A 5 -21.85 4.91 -7.59
CA ASP A 5 -23.10 4.56 -6.88
C ASP A 5 -23.04 3.20 -6.19
N TYR A 6 -22.10 2.33 -6.57
CA TYR A 6 -22.01 0.98 -5.99
C TYR A 6 -21.44 0.98 -4.57
N LEU A 7 -20.68 2.02 -4.21
CA LEU A 7 -20.03 2.15 -2.91
C LEU A 7 -21.00 2.63 -1.81
N ALA A 8 -22.04 3.38 -2.18
CA ALA A 8 -23.00 3.94 -1.23
C ALA A 8 -24.03 2.91 -0.71
N ASP A 9 -24.38 1.89 -1.50
CA ASP A 9 -25.38 0.87 -1.12
C ASP A 9 -24.81 -0.22 -0.20
N LEU A 10 -23.48 -0.37 -0.14
CA LEU A 10 -22.78 -1.35 0.70
C LEU A 10 -22.46 -0.83 2.11
N GLY A 11 -22.76 0.43 2.43
CA GLY A 11 -22.50 1.01 3.76
C GLY A 11 -21.01 1.21 4.07
N ILE A 12 -20.14 1.17 3.06
CA ILE A 12 -18.71 1.41 3.24
C ILE A 12 -18.48 2.91 3.34
N SER A 13 -18.50 3.39 4.58
CA SER A 13 -17.98 4.71 4.90
C SER A 13 -16.47 4.58 5.12
N ALA A 14 -15.65 5.52 4.65
CA ALA A 14 -14.19 5.50 4.89
C ALA A 14 -13.82 5.55 6.39
N ASP A 15 -14.81 5.81 7.25
CA ASP A 15 -14.78 5.77 8.70
C ASP A 15 -15.18 4.42 9.32
N ASP A 16 -15.52 3.40 8.52
CA ASP A 16 -15.74 2.04 9.00
C ASP A 16 -14.42 1.23 8.95
N PRO A 17 -13.78 0.98 10.11
CA PRO A 17 -12.51 0.28 10.14
C PRO A 17 -12.61 -1.17 9.64
N ASP A 18 -13.77 -1.82 9.79
CA ASP A 18 -13.96 -3.20 9.33
C ASP A 18 -14.04 -3.25 7.80
N ALA A 19 -14.69 -2.25 7.19
CA ALA A 19 -14.75 -2.15 5.73
C ALA A 19 -13.40 -1.76 5.12
N VAL A 20 -12.63 -0.89 5.78
CA VAL A 20 -11.27 -0.55 5.37
C VAL A 20 -10.36 -1.77 5.43
N ALA A 21 -10.44 -2.59 6.48
CA ALA A 21 -9.65 -3.81 6.59
C ALA A 21 -9.90 -4.79 5.43
N LEU A 22 -11.16 -4.99 5.04
CA LEU A 22 -11.52 -5.84 3.90
C LEU A 22 -10.99 -5.29 2.56
N LEU A 23 -10.99 -3.96 2.38
CA LEU A 23 -10.42 -3.34 1.19
C LEU A 23 -8.89 -3.51 1.13
N ILE A 24 -8.22 -3.42 2.27
CA ILE A 24 -6.78 -3.66 2.37
C ILE A 24 -6.46 -5.11 2.01
N GLU A 25 -7.15 -6.06 2.62
CA GLU A 25 -6.96 -7.49 2.34
C GLU A 25 -7.15 -7.79 0.85
N ALA A 26 -8.27 -7.33 0.27
CA ALA A 26 -8.53 -7.51 -1.15
C ALA A 26 -7.49 -6.83 -2.05
N ALA A 27 -7.01 -5.64 -1.67
CA ALA A 27 -5.98 -4.93 -2.45
C ALA A 27 -4.63 -5.66 -2.38
N THR A 28 -4.22 -6.15 -1.21
CA THR A 28 -3.02 -6.98 -1.06
C THR A 28 -3.11 -8.25 -1.89
N GLU A 29 -4.21 -9.00 -1.79
CA GLU A 29 -4.37 -10.25 -2.53
C GLU A 29 -4.33 -10.07 -4.06
N ASN A 30 -4.84 -8.93 -4.54
CA ASN A 30 -4.85 -8.61 -5.97
C ASN A 30 -3.60 -7.87 -6.45
N GLY A 31 -2.69 -7.48 -5.54
CA GLY A 31 -1.54 -6.65 -5.86
C GLY A 31 -1.90 -5.21 -6.28
N ASP A 32 -3.02 -4.68 -5.80
CA ASP A 32 -3.52 -3.35 -6.15
C ASP A 32 -2.85 -2.25 -5.31
N LEU A 33 -1.65 -1.85 -5.75
CA LEU A 33 -0.87 -0.77 -5.13
C LEU A 33 -1.63 0.56 -5.13
N ASP A 34 -2.42 0.85 -6.17
CA ASP A 34 -3.14 2.11 -6.31
C ASP A 34 -4.24 2.24 -5.23
N LEU A 35 -4.95 1.16 -4.94
CA LEU A 35 -5.95 1.12 -3.87
C LEU A 35 -5.30 1.21 -2.49
N LEU A 36 -4.24 0.43 -2.23
CA LEU A 36 -3.49 0.50 -0.98
C LEU A 36 -2.95 1.92 -0.72
N ARG A 37 -2.44 2.58 -1.78
CA ARG A 37 -1.97 3.97 -1.72
C ARG A 37 -3.07 4.96 -1.36
N GLN A 38 -4.26 4.82 -1.93
CA GLN A 38 -5.40 5.67 -1.57
C GLN A 38 -5.81 5.49 -0.11
N LEU A 39 -5.81 4.25 0.40
CA LEU A 39 -6.13 3.95 1.80
C LEU A 39 -5.05 4.46 2.76
N ALA A 40 -3.78 4.34 2.38
CA ALA A 40 -2.65 4.90 3.12
C ALA A 40 -2.72 6.43 3.18
N ASP A 41 -2.97 7.09 2.05
CA ASP A 41 -3.14 8.55 1.97
C ASP A 41 -4.38 9.04 2.76
N ALA A 42 -5.40 8.19 2.92
CA ALA A 42 -6.54 8.43 3.80
C ALA A 42 -6.21 8.25 5.30
N GLY A 43 -5.00 7.80 5.63
CA GLY A 43 -4.49 7.67 7.00
C GLY A 43 -4.52 6.25 7.57
N SER A 44 -4.83 5.24 6.75
CA SER A 44 -4.76 3.84 7.19
C SER A 44 -3.30 3.38 7.32
N LYS A 45 -2.91 3.04 8.54
CA LYS A 45 -1.57 2.50 8.82
C LYS A 45 -1.40 1.09 8.25
N ASP A 46 -2.39 0.24 8.44
CA ASP A 46 -2.38 -1.12 7.92
C ASP A 46 -2.23 -1.12 6.39
N ALA A 47 -2.88 -0.18 5.69
CA ALA A 47 -2.71 -0.03 4.25
C ALA A 47 -1.29 0.44 3.88
N THR A 48 -0.70 1.28 4.70
CA THR A 48 0.69 1.75 4.51
C THR A 48 1.66 0.58 4.66
N ASP A 49 1.48 -0.26 5.67
CA ASP A 49 2.33 -1.42 5.94
C ASP A 49 2.24 -2.43 4.78
N GLN A 50 1.03 -2.76 4.33
CA GLN A 50 0.83 -3.65 3.18
C GLN A 50 1.40 -3.07 1.88
N LEU A 51 1.33 -1.75 1.70
CA LEU A 51 1.90 -1.09 0.52
C LEU A 51 3.43 -1.17 0.51
N VAL A 52 4.07 -1.07 1.67
CA VAL A 52 5.52 -1.26 1.81
C VAL A 52 5.92 -2.69 1.49
N GLU A 53 5.25 -3.67 2.09
CA GLU A 53 5.54 -5.10 1.87
C GLU A 53 5.40 -5.47 0.39
N LEU A 54 4.29 -5.08 -0.24
CA LEU A 54 4.05 -5.38 -1.64
C LEU A 54 5.04 -4.65 -2.57
N ALA A 55 5.40 -3.40 -2.25
CA ALA A 55 6.41 -2.67 -3.03
C ALA A 55 7.81 -3.32 -2.91
N GLU A 56 8.16 -3.86 -1.75
CA GLU A 56 9.39 -4.65 -1.55
C GLU A 56 9.37 -5.93 -2.39
N GLU A 57 8.31 -6.72 -2.30
CA GLU A 57 8.16 -7.97 -3.05
C GLU A 57 8.22 -7.77 -4.57
N LEU A 58 7.67 -6.66 -5.06
CA LEU A 58 7.68 -6.29 -6.48
C LEU A 58 8.98 -5.59 -6.90
N GLY A 59 9.85 -5.22 -5.96
CA GLY A 59 11.04 -4.41 -6.22
C GLY A 59 10.71 -3.00 -6.71
N ASP A 60 9.55 -2.45 -6.34
CA ASP A 60 9.13 -1.09 -6.67
C ASP A 60 9.85 -0.05 -5.79
N LEU A 61 11.11 0.22 -6.16
CA LEU A 61 11.95 1.18 -5.48
C LEU A 61 11.40 2.61 -5.53
N ASP A 62 10.57 2.94 -6.53
CA ASP A 62 10.02 4.30 -6.66
C ASP A 62 8.89 4.51 -5.65
N GLU A 63 8.04 3.51 -5.43
CA GLU A 63 7.01 3.54 -4.40
C GLU A 63 7.64 3.53 -3.00
N LEU A 64 8.64 2.68 -2.75
CA LEU A 64 9.39 2.68 -1.48
C LEU A 64 10.05 4.05 -1.22
N ARG A 65 10.65 4.69 -2.24
CA ARG A 65 11.24 6.05 -2.10
C ARG A 65 10.20 7.09 -1.76
N ARG A 66 9.02 7.01 -2.36
CA ARG A 66 7.91 7.92 -2.03
C ARG A 66 7.50 7.76 -0.57
N LEU A 67 7.32 6.53 -0.10
CA LEU A 67 6.92 6.24 1.26
C LEU A 67 7.98 6.70 2.27
N ALA A 68 9.25 6.44 1.99
CA ALA A 68 10.38 6.92 2.78
C ALA A 68 10.44 8.46 2.83
N ALA A 69 10.23 9.14 1.71
CA ALA A 69 10.15 10.60 1.66
C ALA A 69 8.94 11.16 2.44
N GLY A 70 7.86 10.38 2.53
CA GLY A 70 6.71 10.63 3.40
C GLY A 70 6.96 10.37 4.90
N GLY A 71 8.15 9.85 5.25
CA GLY A 71 8.55 9.56 6.62
C GLY A 71 8.27 8.12 7.08
N ASN A 72 7.88 7.22 6.18
CA ASN A 72 7.80 5.79 6.48
C ASN A 72 9.22 5.24 6.69
N ARG A 73 9.48 4.70 7.88
CA ARG A 73 10.82 4.21 8.24
C ARG A 73 11.11 2.84 7.66
N ASP A 74 10.13 1.95 7.64
CA ASP A 74 10.28 0.60 7.12
C ASP A 74 10.64 0.65 5.62
N ALA A 75 9.98 1.52 4.84
CA ALA A 75 10.32 1.76 3.45
C ALA A 75 11.75 2.32 3.26
N ALA A 76 12.20 3.19 4.17
CA ALA A 76 13.56 3.72 4.12
C ALA A 76 14.60 2.65 4.43
N ASP A 77 14.32 1.78 5.39
CA ASP A 77 15.19 0.67 5.79
C ASP A 77 15.30 -0.36 4.66
N ILE A 78 14.18 -0.72 4.02
CA ILE A 78 14.15 -1.61 2.84
C ILE A 78 14.97 -1.03 1.69
N LEU A 79 14.87 0.27 1.39
CA LEU A 79 15.68 0.90 0.34
C LEU A 79 17.18 0.84 0.63
N VAL A 80 17.57 0.94 1.90
CA VAL A 80 18.97 0.76 2.30
C VAL A 80 19.38 -0.69 2.09
N GLU A 81 18.56 -1.65 2.52
CA GLU A 81 18.83 -3.07 2.32
C GLU A 81 18.97 -3.43 0.83
N LEU A 82 18.00 -3.06 0.00
CA LEU A 82 18.01 -3.30 -1.46
C LEU A 82 19.12 -2.52 -2.19
N GLY A 83 19.51 -1.35 -1.68
CA GLY A 83 20.60 -0.53 -2.24
C GLY A 83 22.00 -0.95 -1.79
N GLU A 84 22.13 -1.64 -0.66
CA GLU A 84 23.38 -2.19 -0.14
C GLU A 84 23.63 -3.64 -0.58
N LEU A 85 22.63 -4.33 -1.11
CA LEU A 85 22.83 -5.57 -1.85
C LEU A 85 23.46 -5.23 -3.21
N PRO A 86 24.77 -5.50 -3.47
CA PRO A 86 25.23 -5.54 -4.84
C PRO A 86 24.34 -6.54 -5.56
N GLU A 87 23.86 -6.22 -6.77
CA GLU A 87 23.16 -7.16 -7.63
C GLU A 87 24.01 -8.43 -7.79
N SER A 88 23.84 -9.39 -6.89
CA SER A 88 24.52 -10.67 -6.95
C SER A 88 23.68 -11.53 -7.87
N GLU A 89 24.05 -11.49 -9.14
CA GLU A 89 23.84 -12.46 -10.21
C GLU A 89 22.73 -13.50 -9.95
N HIS A 90 21.65 -13.38 -10.73
CA HIS A 90 20.86 -14.53 -11.16
C HIS A 90 21.15 -14.84 -12.63
#